data_AF-A0A933XVF7-F1
#
_entry.id   AF-A0A933XVF7-F1
#
_cell.length_a   1.000
_cell.length_b   1.000
_cell.length_c   1.000
_cell.angle_alpha   90.00
_cell.angle_beta   90.00
_cell.angle_gamma   90.00
#
_symmetry.space_group_name_H-M   'P 1'
#
loop_
_entity.id
_entity.type
_entity.pdbx_description
1 polymer ?
#
loop_
_entity_poly.entity_id
_entity_poly.type
_entity_poly.pdbx_seq_one_letter_code
_entity_poly.pdbx_strand_id
1 'polypeptide(L)' 'MTLSIRLAPETEKKLTRLAKETGKSKSVCAREAIDEYLEEREDFRIALDRLKKEKGEIDLRSARKRLGLAD' A
#
# COMPACT_ATOMS: atom_id res chain seq x y z
N MET A 1 -5.66 12.57 -18.45
CA MET A 1 -6.81 13.20 -17.77
C MET A 1 -6.32 14.14 -16.68
N THR A 2 -7.06 15.20 -16.39
CA THR A 2 -6.76 16.14 -15.30
C THR A 2 -7.72 15.93 -14.14
N LEU A 3 -7.18 15.73 -12.94
CA LEU A 3 -7.94 15.62 -11.70
C LEU A 3 -7.62 16.83 -10.82
N SER A 4 -8.64 17.57 -10.40
CA SER A 4 -8.49 18.70 -9.48
C SER A 4 -9.00 18.29 -8.09
N ILE A 5 -8.11 18.31 -7.10
CA ILE A 5 -8.40 17.94 -5.71
C ILE A 5 -8.01 19.08 -4.79
N ARG A 6 -8.88 19.40 -3.82
CA ARG A 6 -8.53 20.30 -2.71
C ARG A 6 -7.81 19.52 -1.64
N LEU A 7 -6.62 19.96 -1.28
CA LEU A 7 -5.83 19.38 -0.20
C LEU A 7 -5.96 20.23 1.06
N ALA A 8 -5.94 19.58 2.22
CA ALA A 8 -5.70 20.28 3.47
C ALA A 8 -4.32 20.95 3.45
N PRO A 9 -4.15 22.12 4.09
CA PRO A 9 -2.90 22.88 4.03
C PRO A 9 -1.69 22.08 4.53
N GLU A 10 -1.89 21.20 5.51
CA GLU A 10 -0.82 20.32 6.02
C GLU A 10 -0.38 19.27 5.00
N THR A 11 -1.32 18.71 4.23
CA THR A 11 -1.02 17.75 3.16
C THR A 11 -0.28 18.44 2.02
N GLU A 12 -0.68 19.67 1.66
CA GLU A 12 0.04 20.44 0.64
C GLU A 12 1.48 20.75 1.06
N LYS A 13 1.70 21.12 2.33
CA LYS A 13 3.06 21.35 2.87
C LYS A 13 3.92 20.09 2.76
N LYS A 14 3.38 18.94 3.17
CA LYS A 14 4.07 17.64 3.06
C LYS A 14 4.42 17.30 1.61
N LEU A 15 3.46 17.44 0.69
CA LEU A 15 3.67 17.18 -0.73
C LEU A 15 4.72 18.13 -1.32
N THR A 16 4.71 19.40 -0.92
CA THR A 16 5.69 20.40 -1.35
C THR A 16 7.10 20.07 -0.86
N ARG A 17 7.22 19.60 0.39
CA ARG A 17 8.49 19.17 0.96
C ARG A 17 9.03 17.93 0.24
N LEU A 18 8.18 16.92 0.04
CA LEU A 18 8.55 15.69 -0.66
C LEU A 18 9.01 15.96 -2.10
N ALA A 19 8.30 16.84 -2.81
CA ALA A 19 8.67 17.27 -4.16
C ALA A 19 10.06 17.93 -4.19
N LYS A 20 10.37 18.78 -3.20
CA LYS A 20 11.70 19.40 -3.07
C LYS A 20 12.80 18.39 -2.77
N GLU A 21 12.55 17.47 -1.84
CA GLU A 21 13.53 16.44 -1.43
C GLU A 21 13.84 15.46 -2.57
N THR A 22 12.83 15.14 -3.40
CA THR A 22 12.97 14.20 -4.53
C THR A 22 13.38 14.86 -5.84
N GLY A 23 13.40 16.20 -5.91
CA GLY A 23 13.61 16.95 -7.16
C GLY A 23 12.48 16.81 -8.19
N LYS A 24 11.32 16.28 -7.78
CA LYS A 24 10.14 16.06 -8.64
C LYS A 24 9.15 17.21 -8.51
N SER A 25 8.21 17.31 -9.46
CA SER A 25 7.10 18.25 -9.32
C SER A 25 6.04 17.72 -8.33
N LYS A 26 5.27 18.62 -7.71
CA LYS A 26 4.17 18.22 -6.80
C LYS A 26 3.18 17.26 -7.48
N SER A 27 2.91 17.45 -8.78
CA SER A 27 1.98 16.61 -9.53
C SER A 27 2.52 15.20 -9.79
N VAL A 28 3.84 15.03 -9.93
CA VAL A 28 4.46 13.71 -10.04
C VAL A 28 4.40 13.00 -8.69
N CYS A 29 4.79 13.65 -7.60
CA CYS A 29 4.69 13.04 -6.26
C CYS A 29 3.24 12.68 -5.89
N ALA A 30 2.27 13.53 -6.25
CA ALA A 30 0.87 13.24 -5.99
C ALA A 30 0.36 12.03 -6.80
N ARG A 31 0.83 11.89 -8.05
CA ARG A 31 0.48 10.73 -8.88
C ARG A 31 1.06 9.45 -8.29
N GLU A 32 2.35 9.44 -7.99
CA GLU A 32 3.03 8.28 -7.39
C GLU A 32 2.35 7.84 -6.09
N ALA A 33 2.00 8.79 -5.21
CA ALA A 33 1.29 8.47 -3.98
C ALA A 33 -0.12 7.89 -4.19
N ILE A 34 -0.80 8.27 -5.28
CA ILE A 34 -2.10 7.70 -5.63
C ILE A 34 -1.93 6.29 -6.17
N ASP A 35 -0.95 6.07 -7.06
CA ASP A 35 -0.68 4.76 -7.64
C ASP A 35 -0.28 3.75 -6.54
N GLU A 36 0.63 4.13 -5.66
CA GLU A 36 1.07 3.32 -4.51
C GLU A 36 -0.10 2.99 -3.56
N TYR A 37 -0.96 3.98 -3.26
CA TYR A 37 -2.15 3.74 -2.45
C TYR A 37 -3.14 2.78 -3.10
N LEU A 38 -3.30 2.82 -4.43
CA LEU A 38 -4.19 1.90 -5.15
C LEU A 38 -3.63 0.47 -5.15
N GLU A 39 -2.33 0.32 -5.40
CA GLU A 39 -1.63 -0.97 -5.33
C GLU A 39 -1.73 -1.60 -3.94
N GLU A 40 -1.37 -0.85 -2.88
CA GLU A 40 -1.45 -1.33 -1.50
C GLU A 40 -2.88 -1.72 -1.10
N ARG A 41 -3.89 -0.97 -1.56
CA ARG A 41 -5.29 -1.27 -1.22
C ARG A 41 -5.82 -2.52 -1.89
N GLU A 42 -5.35 -2.81 -3.10
CA GLU A 42 -5.75 -4.02 -3.81
C GLU A 42 -5.21 -5.25 -3.07
N ASP A 43 -3.93 -5.23 -2.72
CA ASP A 43 -3.27 -6.27 -1.93
C ASP A 43 -3.88 -6.44 -0.55
N PHE A 44 -4.12 -5.32 0.16
CA PHE A 44 -4.74 -5.34 1.48
C PHE A 44 -6.14 -5.96 1.45
N ARG A 45 -6.95 -5.66 0.41
CA ARG A 45 -8.28 -6.26 0.26
C ARG A 45 -8.19 -7.77 0.02
N ILE A 46 -7.27 -8.21 -0.84
CA ILE A 46 -7.03 -9.65 -1.08
C ILE A 46 -6.60 -10.35 0.21
N ALA A 47 -5.69 -9.74 0.98
CA ALA A 47 -5.24 -10.27 2.27
C ALA A 47 -6.39 -10.39 3.28
N LEU A 48 -7.24 -9.37 3.40
CA LEU A 48 -8.42 -9.41 4.25
C LEU A 48 -9.43 -10.49 3.84
N ASP A 49 -9.66 -10.66 2.54
CA ASP A 49 -10.56 -11.70 2.04
C ASP A 49 -10.01 -13.10 2.30
N ARG A 50 -8.68 -13.29 2.21
CA ARG A 50 -8.02 -14.53 2.61
C ARG A 50 -8.17 -14.77 4.11
N LEU A 51 -7.90 -13.76 4.94
CA LEU A 51 -8.04 -13.86 6.39
C LEU A 51 -9.47 -14.20 6.84
N LYS A 52 -10.48 -13.64 6.17
CA LYS A 52 -11.90 -13.96 6.45
C LYS A 52 -12.27 -15.39 6.04
N LYS A 53 -11.64 -15.93 5.00
CA LYS A 53 -11.89 -17.28 4.47
C LYS A 53 -11.10 -18.36 5.19
N GLU A 54 -9.90 -18.05 5.67
CA GLU A 54 -9.09 -18.96 6.47
C GLU A 54 -9.65 -19.08 7.89
N LYS A 55 -10.04 -20.30 8.26
CA LYS A 55 -10.41 -20.65 9.62
C LYS A 55 -9.20 -21.23 10.34
N GLY A 56 -8.66 -20.47 11.29
CA GLY A 56 -7.76 -20.95 12.33
C GLY A 56 -6.29 -20.67 12.09
N GLU A 57 -5.60 -20.33 13.17
CA GLU A 57 -4.15 -20.27 13.24
C GLU A 57 -3.59 -21.69 13.20
N ILE A 58 -2.54 -21.91 12.41
CA ILE A 58 -1.78 -23.17 12.40
C ILE A 58 -0.42 -22.93 13.07
N ASP A 59 0.09 -23.95 13.75
CA ASP A 59 1.43 -23.87 14.31
C ASP A 59 2.51 -23.84 13.21
N LEU A 60 3.69 -23.33 13.56
CA LEU A 60 4.80 -23.15 12.62
C LEU A 60 5.22 -24.46 11.93
N ARG A 61 5.16 -25.60 12.64
CA ARG A 61 5.54 -26.90 12.06
C ARG A 61 4.53 -27.31 11.00
N SER A 62 3.23 -27.17 11.30
CA SER A 62 2.15 -27.43 10.34
C SER A 62 2.21 -26.53 9.11
N ALA A 63 2.53 -25.24 9.31
CA ALA A 63 2.74 -24.28 8.21
C ALA A 63 3.90 -24.69 7.30
N ARG A 64 5.07 -25.02 7.88
CA ARG A 64 6.24 -25.47 7.10
C ARG A 64 5.94 -26.71 6.28
N LYS A 65 5.23 -27.69 6.84
CA LYS A 65 4.82 -28.90 6.12
C LYS A 65 3.89 -28.58 4.94
N ARG A 66 2.91 -27.70 5.12
CA ARG A 66 2.00 -27.26 4.03
C ARG A 66 2.72 -26.54 2.89
N LEU A 67 3.77 -25.78 3.22
CA LEU A 67 4.55 -25.00 2.24
C LEU A 67 5.69 -25.81 1.59
N GLY A 68 5.86 -27.10 1.93
CA GLY A 68 6.98 -27.90 1.42
C GLY A 68 8.34 -27.49 1.99
N LEU A 69 8.35 -26.80 3.14
CA LEU A 69 9.54 -26.31 3.83
C LEU A 69 9.87 -27.16 5.08
N ALA A 70 9.35 -28.38 5.14
CA ALA A 70 9.68 -29.33 6.18
C ALA A 70 10.85 -30.20 5.68
N ASP A 71 12.06 -29.86 6.11
CA ASP A 71 13.23 -30.75 6.09
C ASP A 71 12.97 -32.01 6.93
#